data_AF-A0A5B6WMU3-F1
#
_entry.id   AF-A0A5B6WMU3-F1
#
_cell.length_a   1.000
_cell.length_b   1.000
_cell.length_c   1.000
_cell.angle_alpha   90.00
_cell.angle_beta   90.00
_cell.angle_gamma   90.00
#
_symmetry.space_group_name_H-M   'P 1'
#
loop_
_entity.id
_entity.type
_entity.pdbx_description
1 polymer ?
#
loop_
_entity_poly.entity_id
_entity_poly.type
_entity_poly.pdbx_seq_one_letter_code
_entity_poly.pdbx_strand_id
1 'polypeptide(L)'
;MAIEIQFFFHIFVSQLRRTNQIRGLRGLDDQLATTKEELGKIAIEFFQGLFTTKGTGNPERILLGVKRSIMDNMNQFLMTEYSLKETHMPLKDMVPIKAPGVDGLPALFFQRYWHIVGLNRKTNYI
;
A
#
# COMPACT_ATOMS: atom_id res chain seq x y z
N MET A 1 -33.47 -15.87 1.78
CA MET A 1 -32.11 -15.73 1.21
C MET A 1 -31.46 -14.36 1.46
N ALA A 2 -31.84 -13.25 0.80
CA ALA A 2 -31.15 -11.95 1.01
C ALA A 2 -31.33 -11.36 2.42
N ILE A 3 -32.53 -11.48 3.00
CA ILE A 3 -32.85 -10.98 4.34
C ILE A 3 -32.11 -11.76 5.44
N GLU A 4 -31.94 -13.08 5.27
CA GLU A 4 -31.23 -13.94 6.23
C GLU A 4 -29.74 -13.65 6.26
N ILE A 5 -29.14 -13.32 5.11
CA ILE A 5 -27.73 -12.90 5.02
C ILE A 5 -27.55 -11.56 5.76
N GLN A 6 -28.42 -10.58 5.53
CA GLN A 6 -28.35 -9.28 6.21
C GLN A 6 -28.54 -9.42 7.73
N PHE A 7 -29.46 -10.27 8.17
CA PHE A 7 -29.70 -10.57 9.58
C PHE A 7 -28.49 -11.27 10.23
N PHE A 8 -27.90 -12.26 9.55
CA PHE A 8 -26.69 -12.94 10.00
C PHE A 8 -25.51 -11.97 10.14
N PHE A 9 -25.25 -11.12 9.13
CA PHE A 9 -24.20 -10.10 9.20
C PHE A 9 -24.46 -9.11 10.33
N HIS A 10 -25.71 -8.68 10.54
CA HIS A 10 -26.04 -7.77 11.63
C HIS A 10 -25.73 -8.38 13.01
N ILE A 11 -26.09 -9.65 13.23
CA ILE A 11 -25.77 -10.37 14.47
C ILE A 11 -24.26 -10.54 14.61
N PHE A 12 -23.58 -10.99 13.56
CA PHE A 12 -22.14 -11.24 13.57
C PHE A 12 -21.34 -9.97 13.83
N VAL A 13 -21.63 -8.88 13.13
CA VAL A 13 -21.02 -7.56 13.36
C VAL A 13 -21.35 -7.04 14.76
N SER A 14 -22.56 -7.27 15.27
CA SER A 14 -22.92 -6.90 16.65
C SER A 14 -22.11 -7.67 17.70
N GLN A 15 -21.89 -8.97 17.48
CA GLN A 15 -21.03 -9.79 18.34
C GLN A 15 -19.58 -9.31 18.29
N LEU A 16 -19.03 -9.12 17.08
CA LEU A 16 -17.67 -8.58 16.91
C LEU A 16 -17.52 -7.20 17.52
N ARG A 17 -18.53 -6.33 17.40
CA ARG A 17 -18.52 -5.00 18.03
C ARG A 17 -18.47 -5.12 19.55
N ARG A 18 -19.12 -6.11 20.15
CA ARG A 18 -19.07 -6.34 21.60
C ARG A 18 -17.72 -6.90 22.06
N THR A 19 -17.13 -7.83 21.31
CA THR A 19 -15.85 -8.47 21.68
C THR A 19 -14.64 -7.61 21.36
N ASN A 20 -14.69 -6.86 20.26
CA ASN A 20 -13.55 -6.10 19.72
C ASN A 20 -13.64 -4.62 20.06
N GLN A 21 -14.52 -4.22 20.98
CA GLN A 21 -14.58 -2.84 21.44
C GLN A 21 -13.29 -2.51 22.19
N ILE A 22 -12.48 -1.63 21.60
CA ILE A 22 -11.34 -1.04 22.27
C ILE A 22 -11.90 -0.15 23.40
N ARG A 23 -11.73 -0.60 24.64
CA ARG A 23 -12.20 0.12 25.85
C ARG A 23 -11.29 1.29 26.23
N GLY A 24 -10.05 1.25 25.77
CA GLY A 24 -9.04 2.27 26.01
C GLY A 24 -7.73 1.90 25.33
N LEU A 25 -6.88 2.89 25.09
CA LEU A 25 -5.50 2.69 24.63
C LEU A 25 -4.56 3.36 25.62
N ARG A 26 -3.38 2.77 25.78
CA ARG A 26 -2.33 3.30 26.64
C ARG A 26 -1.31 4.02 25.78
N GLY A 27 -1.07 5.30 26.09
CA GLY A 27 -0.11 6.14 25.40
C GLY A 27 1.34 5.82 25.77
N LEU A 28 2.30 6.48 25.13
CA LEU A 28 3.73 6.38 25.44
C LEU A 28 4.08 6.96 26.82
N ASP A 29 3.23 7.84 27.33
CA ASP A 29 3.27 8.44 28.67
C ASP A 29 2.62 7.57 29.75
N ASP A 30 2.27 6.32 29.41
CA ASP A 30 1.59 5.34 30.25
C ASP A 30 0.17 5.75 30.69
N GLN A 31 -0.39 6.82 30.09
CA GLN A 31 -1.74 7.29 30.38
C GLN A 31 -2.79 6.49 29.60
N LEU A 32 -3.92 6.20 30.27
CA LEU A 32 -5.04 5.47 29.67
C LEU A 32 -6.03 6.45 29.03
N ALA A 33 -6.06 6.47 27.70
CA ALA A 33 -7.08 7.17 26.93
C ALA A 33 -8.35 6.33 26.84
N THR A 34 -9.50 6.97 27.05
CA THR A 34 -10.82 6.32 26.92
C THR A 34 -11.78 7.10 26.02
N THR A 35 -11.50 8.37 25.74
CA THR A 35 -12.29 9.18 24.80
C THR A 35 -11.88 8.87 23.35
N LYS A 36 -12.79 9.09 22.39
CA LYS A 36 -12.52 8.82 20.97
C LYS A 36 -11.39 9.69 20.43
N GLU A 37 -11.34 10.94 20.89
CA GLU A 37 -10.36 11.94 20.49
C GLU A 37 -8.96 11.53 20.96
N GLU A 38 -8.81 11.11 22.21
CA GLU A 38 -7.54 10.64 22.77
C GLU A 38 -7.11 9.30 22.14
N LEU A 39 -8.06 8.36 21.94
CA LEU A 39 -7.82 7.10 21.25
C LEU A 39 -7.28 7.34 19.83
N GLY A 40 -7.89 8.28 19.10
CA GLY A 40 -7.46 8.67 17.76
C GLY A 40 -6.06 9.29 17.77
N LYS A 41 -5.78 10.17 18.73
CA LYS A 41 -4.46 10.78 18.90
C LYS A 41 -3.36 9.74 19.14
N ILE A 42 -3.57 8.80 20.08
CA ILE A 42 -2.62 7.72 20.36
C ILE A 42 -2.42 6.84 19.12
N ALA A 43 -3.49 6.50 18.41
CA ALA A 43 -3.39 5.69 17.20
C ALA A 43 -2.54 6.40 16.12
N ILE A 44 -2.77 7.70 15.90
CA ILE A 44 -2.00 8.50 14.95
C ILE A 44 -0.53 8.53 15.34
N GLU A 45 -0.20 8.89 16.59
CA GLU A 45 1.19 8.97 17.06
C GLU A 45 1.90 7.61 16.95
N PHE A 46 1.21 6.52 17.30
CA PHE A 46 1.74 5.16 17.18
C PHE A 46 2.07 4.81 15.72
N PHE A 47 1.10 4.98 14.80
CA PHE A 47 1.31 4.60 13.40
C PHE A 47 2.30 5.53 12.69
N GLN A 48 2.32 6.83 13.03
CA GLN A 48 3.37 7.73 12.57
C GLN A 48 4.74 7.23 12.99
N GLY A 49 4.94 6.89 14.27
CA GLY A 49 6.20 6.33 14.75
C GLY A 49 6.56 4.97 14.15
N LEU A 50 5.57 4.14 13.84
CA LEU A 50 5.74 2.83 13.20
C LEU A 50 6.20 2.96 11.74
N PHE A 51 5.61 3.89 10.99
CA PHE A 51 5.92 4.10 9.57
C PHE A 51 7.01 5.14 9.33
N THR A 52 7.49 5.82 10.37
CA THR A 52 8.67 6.69 10.30
C THR A 52 9.94 5.86 10.42
N THR A 53 10.86 6.01 9.45
CA THR A 53 12.18 5.40 9.55
C THR A 53 12.93 5.91 10.79
N LYS A 54 13.47 5.01 11.61
CA LYS A 54 14.30 5.35 12.77
C LYS A 54 15.79 5.46 12.40
N GLY A 55 16.08 5.58 11.10
CA GLY A 55 17.41 5.50 10.51
C GLY A 55 17.68 4.13 9.90
N THR A 56 18.58 4.09 8.92
CA THR A 56 19.07 2.84 8.34
C THR A 56 20.18 2.29 9.23
N GLY A 57 19.89 1.22 9.98
CA GLY A 57 20.95 0.39 10.55
C GLY A 57 21.84 -0.18 9.45
N ASN A 58 23.06 -0.62 9.77
CA ASN A 58 23.97 -1.20 8.77
C ASN A 58 23.28 -2.39 8.06
N PRO A 59 22.93 -2.26 6.76
CA PRO A 59 22.20 -3.30 6.04
C PRO A 59 23.06 -4.53 5.76
N GLU A 60 24.39 -4.44 5.90
CA GLU A 60 25.32 -5.54 5.64
C GLU A 60 24.91 -6.81 6.38
N ARG A 61 24.50 -6.71 7.66
CA ARG A 61 24.05 -7.88 8.44
C ARG A 61 22.83 -8.58 7.84
N ILE A 62 21.88 -7.83 7.28
CA ILE A 62 20.68 -8.37 6.64
C ILE A 62 21.04 -8.98 5.29
N LEU A 63 21.98 -8.36 4.58
CA LEU A 63 22.43 -8.79 3.26
C LEU A 63 23.38 -9.99 3.28
N LEU A 64 23.99 -10.34 4.42
CA LEU A 64 24.85 -11.54 4.55
C LEU A 64 24.16 -12.84 4.11
N GLY A 65 22.84 -12.95 4.32
CA GLY A 65 22.05 -14.11 3.88
C GLY A 65 21.50 -14.01 2.45
N VAL A 66 21.65 -12.86 1.80
CA VAL A 66 21.09 -12.59 0.48
C VAL A 66 22.17 -12.76 -0.58
N LYS A 67 22.06 -13.83 -1.37
CA LYS A 67 22.95 -14.02 -2.52
C LYS A 67 22.71 -12.90 -3.55
N ARG A 68 23.80 -12.28 -4.02
CA ARG A 68 23.77 -11.32 -5.12
C ARG A 68 23.15 -11.97 -6.37
N SER A 69 22.05 -11.41 -6.86
CA SER A 69 21.33 -11.85 -8.06
C SER A 69 21.48 -10.89 -9.25
N ILE A 70 21.82 -9.62 -8.99
CA ILE A 70 21.97 -8.58 -10.01
C ILE A 70 23.47 -8.30 -10.22
N MET A 71 23.95 -8.59 -11.42
CA MET A 71 25.32 -8.28 -11.86
C MET A 71 25.45 -6.79 -12.24
N ASP A 72 26.67 -6.28 -12.31
CA ASP A 72 26.91 -4.86 -12.61
C ASP A 72 26.36 -4.44 -13.98
N ASN A 73 26.45 -5.30 -14.99
CA ASN A 73 25.87 -5.06 -16.31
C ASN A 73 24.33 -5.02 -16.28
N MET A 74 23.69 -5.88 -15.48
CA MET A 74 22.25 -5.87 -15.27
C MET A 74 21.83 -4.58 -14.57
N ASN A 75 22.59 -4.16 -13.57
CA ASN A 75 22.32 -2.92 -12.86
C ASN A 75 22.47 -1.71 -13.78
N GLN A 76 23.53 -1.67 -14.60
CA GLN A 76 23.70 -0.64 -15.63
C GLN A 76 22.51 -0.59 -16.58
N PHE A 77 22.03 -1.75 -17.05
CA PHE A 77 20.83 -1.84 -17.89
C PHE A 77 19.57 -1.34 -17.16
N LEU A 78 19.33 -1.76 -15.92
CA LEU A 78 18.17 -1.35 -15.11
C LEU A 78 18.17 0.14 -14.75
N MET A 79 19.34 0.78 -14.74
CA MET A 79 19.50 2.21 -14.48
C MET A 79 19.38 3.08 -15.75
N THR A 80 19.20 2.47 -16.93
CA THR A 80 18.96 3.23 -18.16
C THR A 80 17.55 3.82 -18.19
N GLU A 81 17.36 4.89 -18.98
CA GLU A 81 16.02 5.44 -19.20
C GLU A 81 15.13 4.41 -19.89
N TYR A 82 13.95 4.16 -19.31
CA TYR A 82 12.96 3.28 -19.92
C TYR A 82 12.41 3.92 -21.21
N SER A 83 12.14 3.07 -22.19
CA SER A 83 11.52 3.49 -23.45
C SER A 83 9.99 3.47 -23.37
N LEU A 84 9.34 4.28 -24.22
CA LEU A 84 7.88 4.21 -24.39
C LEU A 84 7.42 2.83 -24.85
N LYS A 85 8.27 2.09 -25.57
CA LYS A 85 7.97 0.75 -26.04
C LYS A 85 7.88 -0.26 -24.89
N GLU A 86 8.81 -0.16 -23.93
CA GLU A 86 8.84 -1.02 -22.74
C GLU A 86 7.65 -0.78 -21.80
N THR A 87 7.02 0.39 -21.84
CA THR A 87 5.82 0.66 -21.02
C THR A 87 4.52 0.38 -21.78
N HIS A 88 4.44 0.73 -23.06
CA HIS A 88 3.23 0.57 -23.86
C HIS A 88 2.96 -0.90 -24.24
N MET A 89 3.99 -1.69 -24.56
CA MET A 89 3.78 -3.09 -24.96
C MET A 89 3.20 -3.93 -23.81
N PRO A 90 3.81 -3.96 -22.60
CA PRO A 90 3.24 -4.72 -21.49
C PRO A 90 1.86 -4.23 -21.06
N LEU A 91 1.58 -2.93 -21.20
CA LEU A 91 0.28 -2.38 -20.89
C LEU A 91 -0.84 -3.00 -21.74
N LYS A 92 -0.58 -3.29 -23.02
CA LYS A 92 -1.55 -3.97 -23.89
C LYS A 92 -1.85 -5.40 -23.44
N ASP A 93 -0.87 -6.06 -22.84
CA ASP A 93 -0.99 -7.44 -22.38
C ASP A 93 -1.66 -7.56 -20.99
N MET A 94 -1.90 -6.43 -20.31
CA MET A 94 -2.60 -6.41 -19.02
C MET A 94 -4.09 -6.78 -19.15
N VAL A 95 -4.59 -7.54 -18.17
CA VAL A 95 -6.03 -7.84 -18.05
C VAL A 95 -6.80 -6.53 -17.83
N PRO A 96 -7.74 -6.14 -18.71
CA PRO A 96 -8.32 -4.79 -18.70
C PRO A 96 -9.08 -4.43 -17.42
N ILE A 97 -9.75 -5.40 -16.78
CA ILE A 97 -10.64 -5.22 -15.61
C ILE A 97 -10.00 -5.84 -14.35
N LYS A 98 -8.66 -5.84 -14.26
CA LYS A 98 -7.99 -6.22 -13.01
C LYS A 98 -8.28 -5.17 -11.92
N ALA A 99 -8.19 -5.58 -10.66
CA ALA A 99 -8.35 -4.68 -9.51
C ALA A 99 -7.44 -3.44 -9.69
N PRO A 100 -7.98 -2.22 -9.48
CA PRO A 100 -7.23 -0.98 -9.67
C PRO A 100 -6.11 -0.84 -8.64
N GLY A 101 -5.08 -0.06 -8.98
CA GLY A 101 -4.01 0.29 -8.06
C GLY A 101 -4.46 1.34 -7.04
N VAL A 102 -3.49 1.92 -6.34
CA VAL A 102 -3.70 3.09 -5.46
C VAL A 102 -4.28 4.31 -6.19
N ASP A 103 -4.18 4.34 -7.52
CA ASP A 103 -4.78 5.37 -8.39
C ASP A 103 -6.29 5.17 -8.62
N GLY A 104 -6.85 4.01 -8.26
CA GLY A 104 -8.26 3.70 -8.46
C GLY A 104 -8.65 3.44 -9.93
N LEU A 105 -7.69 3.38 -10.86
CA LEU A 105 -7.94 3.25 -12.29
C LEU A 105 -7.63 1.82 -12.80
N PRO A 106 -8.53 1.20 -13.56
CA PRO A 106 -8.26 -0.11 -14.16
C PRO A 106 -7.28 0.00 -15.33
N ALA A 107 -6.60 -1.09 -15.66
CA ALA A 107 -5.66 -1.14 -16.80
C ALA A 107 -6.31 -0.70 -18.12
N LEU A 108 -7.61 -0.98 -18.31
CA LEU A 108 -8.40 -0.54 -19.47
C LEU A 108 -8.33 0.98 -19.70
N PHE A 109 -8.30 1.78 -18.63
CA PHE A 109 -8.17 3.23 -18.75
C PHE A 109 -6.88 3.61 -19.47
N PHE A 110 -5.75 3.07 -18.99
CA PHE A 110 -4.44 3.35 -19.56
C PHE A 110 -4.30 2.78 -20.97
N GLN A 111 -4.87 1.60 -21.25
CA GLN A 111 -4.89 1.03 -22.59
C GLN A 111 -5.65 1.92 -23.59
N ARG A 112 -6.80 2.47 -23.19
CA ARG A 112 -7.65 3.32 -24.05
C ARG A 112 -7.07 4.72 -24.22
N TYR A 113 -6.56 5.31 -23.15
CA TYR A 113 -6.13 6.71 -23.13
C TYR A 113 -4.61 6.88 -23.19
N TRP A 114 -3.85 5.84 -23.55
CA TRP A 114 -2.38 5.90 -23.67
C TRP A 114 -1.90 7.06 -24.56
N HIS A 115 -2.62 7.34 -25.64
CA HIS A 115 -2.33 8.46 -26.54
C HIS A 115 -2.40 9.85 -25.86
N ILE A 116 -3.02 9.96 -24.69
CA ILE A 116 -3.11 11.17 -23.88
C ILE A 116 -2.10 11.12 -22.72
N VAL A 117 -2.10 10.02 -21.95
CA VAL A 117 -1.32 9.91 -20.70
C VAL A 117 0.13 9.42 -20.89
N GLY A 118 0.44 8.83 -22.05
CA GLY A 118 1.76 8.29 -22.37
C GLY A 118 2.77 9.35 -22.83
N LEU A 119 2.30 10.52 -23.28
CA LEU A 119 3.16 11.59 -23.82
C LEU A 119 3.74 12.52 -22.75
N ASN A 120 3.14 12.57 -21.55
CA ASN A 120 3.45 13.59 -20.53
C ASN A 120 4.33 13.09 -19.37
N ARG A 121 5.22 12.12 -19.62
CA ARG A 121 5.96 11.40 -18.57
C ARG A 121 7.38 11.91 -18.31
N LYS A 122 7.54 13.23 -18.24
CA LYS A 122 8.72 13.88 -17.62
C LYS A 122 8.45 14.34 -16.18
N THR A 123 7.44 13.79 -15.52
CA THR A 123 7.10 14.16 -14.14
C THR A 123 7.32 12.98 -13.21
N ASN A 124 8.20 13.21 -12.24
CA ASN A 124 8.66 12.31 -11.19
C ASN A 124 7.49 11.63 -10.45
N TYR A 125 7.12 10.43 -10.89
CA TYR A 125 6.37 9.46 -10.08
C TYR A 125 7.30 8.29 -9.75
N ILE A 126 8.36 8.58 -9.01
CA ILE A 126 9.08 7.65 -8.14
C ILE A 126 9.42 8.43 -6.87
#